data_AF-A0A9W6TUM7-F1
#
_entry.id   AF-A0A9W6TUM7-F1
#
_cell.length_a   1.000
_cell.length_b   1.000
_cell.length_c   1.000
_cell.angle_alpha   90.00
_cell.angle_beta   90.00
_cell.angle_gamma   90.00
#
_symmetry.space_group_name_H-M   'P 1'
#
loop_
_entity.id
_entity.type
_entity.pdbx_description
1 polymer ?
#
loop_
_entity_poly.entity_id
_entity_poly.type
_entity_poly.pdbx_seq_one_letter_code
_entity_poly.pdbx_strand_id
1 'polypeptide(L)'
;MYELDSRHYWRADVILCKTAVCARYLRKWFIQEGNPRPTRVIYTRHTTSNLALTLRSQLSASEAEQIQEKDFADVKFLHSAGSSIQKGTRQVLDCWLSRPDFPPLDFYVDKGLYNGAFKNYHDRIQNSTNVRVYSGHLPPDESGASSARADISCVQVSWKAMGTTSTRPGLQERS
;
A
#
# COMPACT_ATOMS: atom_id res chain seq x y z
N MET A 1 3.32 -3.46 -16.77
CA MET A 1 1.93 -3.53 -16.28
C MET A 1 1.18 -4.38 -17.29
N TYR A 2 0.68 -5.56 -16.90
CA TYR A 2 -0.12 -6.38 -17.80
C TYR A 2 -1.58 -5.97 -17.64
N GLU A 3 -2.14 -5.39 -18.70
CA GLU A 3 -3.56 -5.08 -18.75
C GLU A 3 -4.33 -6.33 -19.18
N LEU A 4 -5.41 -6.65 -18.47
CA LEU A 4 -6.27 -7.77 -18.81
C LEU A 4 -7.18 -7.37 -19.97
N ASP A 5 -7.20 -8.19 -21.02
CA ASP A 5 -8.15 -8.06 -22.13
C ASP A 5 -9.35 -9.02 -21.98
N SER A 6 -10.33 -8.89 -22.90
CA SER A 6 -11.54 -9.73 -22.93
C SER A 6 -11.26 -11.23 -22.96
N ARG A 7 -10.18 -11.67 -23.62
CA ARG A 7 -9.81 -13.09 -23.74
C ARG A 7 -9.40 -13.66 -22.39
N HIS A 8 -8.80 -12.86 -21.53
CA HIS A 8 -8.45 -13.28 -20.18
C HIS A 8 -9.71 -13.50 -19.33
N TYR A 9 -10.72 -12.64 -19.47
CA TYR A 9 -11.97 -12.76 -18.73
C TYR A 9 -12.80 -13.96 -19.18
N TRP A 10 -12.93 -14.19 -20.49
CA TRP A 10 -13.67 -15.34 -21.04
C TRP A 10 -13.06 -16.70 -20.71
N ARG A 11 -11.76 -16.76 -20.39
CA ARG A 11 -11.06 -18.00 -20.03
C ARG A 11 -11.14 -18.34 -18.54
N ALA A 12 -11.54 -17.40 -17.70
CA ALA A 12 -11.58 -17.62 -16.25
C ALA A 12 -12.84 -18.38 -15.84
N ASP A 13 -12.72 -19.34 -14.93
CA ASP A 13 -13.90 -19.99 -14.33
C ASP A 13 -14.49 -19.16 -13.18
N VAL A 14 -13.62 -18.44 -12.46
CA VAL A 14 -13.99 -17.54 -11.36
C VAL A 14 -13.15 -16.27 -11.44
N ILE A 15 -13.80 -15.11 -11.25
CA ILE A 15 -13.12 -13.81 -11.14
C ILE A 15 -13.39 -13.23 -9.75
N LEU A 16 -12.32 -12.92 -9.03
CA LEU A 16 -12.38 -12.31 -7.71
C LEU A 16 -12.16 -10.79 -7.82
N CYS A 17 -13.21 -10.03 -7.55
CA CYS A 17 -13.17 -8.57 -7.53
C CYS A 17 -12.96 -8.07 -6.11
N LYS A 18 -11.98 -7.18 -5.93
CA LYS A 18 -11.74 -6.52 -4.63
C LYS A 18 -12.76 -5.45 -4.27
N THR A 19 -13.47 -4.90 -5.24
CA THR A 19 -14.46 -3.83 -5.01
C THR A 19 -15.82 -4.26 -5.53
N ALA A 20 -16.88 -3.79 -4.88
CA ALA A 20 -18.25 -4.01 -5.35
C ALA A 20 -18.46 -3.40 -6.75
N VAL A 21 -17.78 -2.30 -7.06
CA VAL A 21 -17.82 -1.64 -8.37
C VAL A 21 -17.20 -2.52 -9.45
N CYS A 22 -16.03 -3.12 -9.21
CA CYS A 22 -15.42 -4.12 -10.12
C CYS A 22 -16.41 -5.25 -10.41
N ALA A 23 -16.97 -5.85 -9.36
CA ALA A 23 -17.88 -6.98 -9.51
C ALA A 23 -19.14 -6.57 -10.31
N ARG A 24 -19.67 -5.38 -10.04
CA ARG A 24 -20.84 -4.83 -10.74
C ARG A 24 -20.54 -4.60 -12.22
N TYR A 25 -19.44 -3.94 -12.56
CA TYR A 25 -19.10 -3.64 -13.95
C TYR A 25 -18.75 -4.89 -14.75
N LEU A 26 -17.99 -5.83 -14.18
CA LEU A 26 -17.71 -7.08 -14.87
C LEU A 26 -18.97 -7.92 -15.09
N ARG A 27 -19.90 -7.98 -14.13
CA ARG A 27 -21.19 -8.65 -14.34
C ARG A 27 -22.00 -8.00 -15.47
N LYS A 28 -22.07 -6.67 -15.50
CA LYS A 28 -22.73 -5.94 -16.60
C LYS A 28 -22.07 -6.23 -17.94
N TRP A 29 -20.75 -6.26 -17.98
CA TRP A 29 -19.98 -6.57 -19.18
C TRP A 29 -20.26 -8.01 -19.68
N PHE A 30 -20.28 -9.02 -18.81
CA PHE A 30 -20.65 -10.40 -19.21
C PHE A 30 -22.11 -10.54 -19.66
N ILE A 31 -23.02 -9.72 -19.15
CA ILE A 31 -24.40 -9.67 -19.64
C ILE A 31 -24.44 -9.10 -21.07
N GLN A 32 -23.61 -8.09 -21.35
CA GLN A 32 -23.57 -7.40 -22.63
C GLN A 32 -22.82 -8.20 -23.72
N GLU A 33 -21.60 -8.66 -23.42
CA GLU A 33 -20.70 -9.31 -24.39
C GLU A 33 -20.84 -10.84 -24.42
N GLY A 34 -21.58 -11.41 -23.46
CA GLY A 34 -21.75 -12.85 -23.32
C GLY A 34 -20.70 -13.51 -22.43
N ASN A 35 -21.09 -14.66 -21.88
CA ASN A 35 -20.31 -15.44 -20.93
C ASN A 35 -20.09 -16.86 -21.49
N PRO A 36 -19.09 -17.07 -22.37
CA PRO A 36 -18.92 -18.31 -23.12
C PRO A 36 -18.52 -19.50 -22.22
N ARG A 37 -17.81 -19.22 -21.14
CA ARG A 37 -17.73 -20.11 -19.97
C ARG A 37 -18.68 -19.57 -18.93
N PRO A 38 -19.38 -20.39 -18.12
CA PRO A 38 -20.22 -19.91 -17.03
C PRO A 38 -19.41 -19.29 -15.88
N THR A 39 -18.61 -18.25 -16.19
CA THR A 39 -17.68 -17.59 -15.28
C THR A 39 -18.43 -16.95 -14.13
N ARG A 40 -17.97 -17.19 -12.91
CA ARG A 40 -18.56 -16.62 -11.70
C ARG A 40 -17.77 -15.41 -11.23
N VAL A 41 -18.42 -14.24 -11.16
CA VAL A 41 -17.82 -13.01 -10.61
C VAL A 41 -18.19 -12.87 -9.14
N ILE A 42 -17.20 -12.97 -8.26
CA ILE A 42 -17.35 -12.90 -6.80
C ILE A 42 -16.72 -11.62 -6.28
N TYR A 43 -17.46 -10.86 -5.47
CA TYR A 43 -16.90 -9.77 -4.71
C TYR A 43 -16.28 -10.33 -3.42
N THR A 44 -14.96 -10.20 -3.29
CA THR A 44 -14.26 -10.51 -2.05
C THR A 44 -14.03 -9.19 -1.32
N ARG A 45 -14.78 -8.97 -0.23
CA ARG A 45 -14.54 -7.81 0.64
C ARG A 45 -13.10 -7.90 1.15
N HIS A 46 -12.41 -6.77 1.14
CA HIS A 46 -11.05 -6.71 1.68
C HIS A 46 -11.07 -7.03 3.18
N THR A 47 -10.32 -8.05 3.58
CA THR A 47 -9.83 -8.19 4.95
C THR A 47 -8.51 -7.41 5.03
N THR A 48 -8.53 -6.26 5.67
CA THR A 48 -7.29 -5.56 6.03
C THR A 48 -6.64 -6.35 7.16
N SER A 49 -5.36 -6.71 7.03
CA SER A 49 -4.59 -7.25 8.14
C SER A 49 -4.55 -6.21 9.26
N ASN A 50 -5.00 -6.55 10.47
CA ASN A 50 -4.81 -5.70 11.63
C ASN A 50 -3.35 -5.83 12.07
N LEU A 51 -2.48 -5.05 11.42
CA LEU A 51 -1.04 -5.05 11.67
C LEU A 51 -0.71 -4.81 13.14
N ALA A 52 -1.47 -3.97 13.85
CA ALA A 52 -1.26 -3.74 15.28
C ALA A 52 -1.49 -5.01 16.12
N LEU A 53 -2.56 -5.77 15.83
CA LEU A 53 -2.79 -7.07 16.48
C LEU A 53 -1.76 -8.11 16.07
N THR A 54 -1.38 -8.15 14.79
CA THR A 54 -0.36 -9.10 14.29
C THR A 54 1.01 -8.85 14.94
N LEU A 55 1.43 -7.58 15.05
CA LEU A 55 2.69 -7.21 15.71
C LEU A 55 2.63 -7.52 17.20
N ARG A 56 1.57 -7.13 17.92
CA ARG A 56 1.42 -7.47 19.34
C ARG A 56 1.45 -8.98 19.60
N SER A 57 0.94 -9.78 18.66
CA SER A 57 0.98 -11.25 18.79
C SER A 57 2.34 -11.90 18.50
N GLN A 58 3.27 -11.17 17.87
CA GLN A 58 4.59 -11.67 17.48
C GLN A 58 5.71 -11.14 18.37
N LEU A 59 5.44 -10.10 19.16
CA LEU A 59 6.40 -9.47 20.06
C LEU A 59 6.34 -10.10 21.45
N SER A 60 7.48 -10.23 22.10
CA SER A 60 7.54 -10.52 23.54
C SER A 60 6.86 -9.40 24.33
N ALA A 61 6.44 -9.69 25.58
CA ALA A 61 5.79 -8.70 26.43
C ALA A 61 6.61 -7.40 26.56
N SER A 62 7.94 -7.52 26.66
CA SER A 62 8.86 -6.38 26.72
C SER A 62 8.98 -5.59 25.41
N GLU A 63 8.81 -6.23 24.26
CA GLU A 63 8.83 -5.55 22.96
C GLU A 63 7.48 -4.91 22.63
N ALA A 64 6.38 -5.50 23.11
CA ALA A 64 5.04 -4.93 23.01
C ALA A 64 4.90 -3.65 23.86
N GLU A 65 5.54 -3.58 25.03
CA GLU A 65 5.63 -2.37 25.86
C GLU A 65 6.44 -1.24 25.21
N GLN A 66 7.38 -1.57 24.31
CA GLN A 66 8.13 -0.58 23.54
C GLN A 66 7.35 0.01 22.35
N ILE A 67 6.21 -0.56 21.99
CA ILE A 67 5.27 0.08 21.07
C ILE A 67 4.50 1.13 21.88
N GLN A 68 4.95 2.38 21.80
CA GLN A 68 4.22 3.52 22.37
C GLN A 68 2.76 3.51 21.91
N GLU A 69 1.86 3.83 22.84
CA GLU A 69 0.49 4.16 22.49
C GLU A 69 0.47 5.38 21.55
N LYS A 70 -0.46 5.37 20.60
CA LYS A 70 -0.55 6.44 19.59
C LYS A 70 -0.83 7.77 20.29
N ASP A 71 0.06 8.73 20.07
CA ASP A 71 -0.07 10.09 20.58
C ASP A 71 -0.66 10.97 19.47
N PHE A 72 -1.92 11.36 19.63
CA PHE A 72 -2.60 12.23 18.68
C PHE A 72 -2.38 13.72 18.96
N ALA A 73 -1.62 14.09 19.98
CA ALA A 73 -1.22 15.48 20.23
C ALA A 73 -0.07 15.93 19.31
N ASP A 74 0.83 15.03 18.93
CA ASP A 74 1.95 15.26 17.99
C ASP A 74 1.95 14.22 16.85
N VAL A 75 1.01 14.39 15.92
CA VAL A 75 0.71 13.40 14.87
C VAL A 75 1.83 13.28 13.83
N LYS A 76 2.27 12.04 13.56
CA LYS A 76 3.21 11.72 12.47
C LYS A 76 2.52 10.96 11.34
N PHE A 77 2.80 11.38 10.11
CA PHE A 77 2.25 10.78 8.90
C PHE A 77 3.25 9.85 8.23
N LEU A 78 2.76 8.73 7.71
CA LEU A 78 3.54 7.75 6.96
C LEU A 78 2.95 7.53 5.56
N HIS A 79 3.77 7.69 4.53
CA HIS A 79 3.41 7.30 3.16
C HIS A 79 4.36 6.22 2.64
N SER A 80 3.83 5.04 2.28
CA SER A 80 4.62 3.97 1.67
C SER A 80 4.29 3.78 0.19
N ALA A 81 5.21 4.21 -0.70
CA ALA A 81 5.12 3.92 -2.13
C ALA A 81 5.42 2.44 -2.43
N GLY A 82 6.29 1.81 -1.64
CA GLY A 82 6.86 0.50 -1.98
C GLY A 82 7.56 0.56 -3.34
N SER A 83 7.29 -0.41 -4.22
CA SER A 83 7.83 -0.47 -5.59
C SER A 83 6.89 0.07 -6.68
N SER A 84 5.77 0.73 -6.32
CA SER A 84 4.75 1.18 -7.29
C SER A 84 4.60 2.69 -7.36
N ILE A 85 4.63 3.25 -8.58
CA ILE A 85 4.38 4.68 -8.86
C ILE A 85 2.89 5.04 -8.69
N GLN A 86 2.00 4.06 -8.76
CA GLN A 86 0.54 4.25 -8.75
C GLN A 86 -0.03 4.30 -7.32
N LYS A 87 0.58 5.13 -6.46
CA LYS A 87 0.10 5.38 -5.10
C LYS A 87 -0.03 6.87 -4.79
N GLY A 88 -0.19 7.69 -5.83
CA GLY A 88 -0.42 9.14 -5.68
C GLY A 88 0.73 9.85 -4.95
N THR A 89 1.91 9.22 -4.95
CA THR A 89 3.08 9.65 -4.20
C THR A 89 3.52 11.04 -4.61
N ARG A 90 3.39 11.39 -5.90
CA ARG A 90 3.69 12.75 -6.39
C ARG A 90 2.79 13.79 -5.76
N GLN A 91 1.48 13.53 -5.71
CA GLN A 91 0.49 14.44 -5.12
C GLN A 91 0.74 14.63 -3.63
N VAL A 92 1.04 13.54 -2.90
CA VAL A 92 1.39 13.60 -1.47
C VAL A 92 2.65 14.44 -1.27
N LEU A 93 3.73 14.15 -2.01
CA LEU A 93 4.98 14.87 -1.89
C LEU A 93 4.86 16.34 -2.26
N ASP A 94 4.19 16.66 -3.38
CA ASP A 94 3.99 18.05 -3.80
C ASP A 94 3.18 18.84 -2.78
N CYS A 95 2.14 18.22 -2.21
CA CYS A 95 1.34 18.83 -1.14
C CYS A 95 2.19 19.12 0.10
N TRP A 96 2.89 18.11 0.64
CA TRP A 96 3.68 18.28 1.87
C TRP A 96 4.86 19.24 1.70
N LEU A 97 5.56 19.17 0.57
CA LEU A 97 6.67 20.07 0.28
C LEU A 97 6.22 21.52 0.04
N SER A 98 4.93 21.74 -0.27
CA SER A 98 4.35 23.09 -0.38
C SER A 98 3.88 23.67 0.95
N ARG A 99 3.84 22.85 2.01
CA ARG A 99 3.29 23.20 3.33
C ARG A 99 4.28 22.82 4.44
N PRO A 100 5.32 23.63 4.69
CA PRO A 100 6.27 23.39 5.79
C PRO A 100 5.62 23.39 7.18
N ASP A 101 4.42 23.96 7.30
CA ASP A 101 3.60 23.99 8.51
C ASP A 101 2.89 22.65 8.79
N PHE A 102 2.88 21.71 7.84
CA PHE A 102 2.28 20.40 8.06
C PHE A 102 3.10 19.52 8.99
N PRO A 103 2.45 18.61 9.73
CA PRO A 103 3.14 17.64 10.58
C PRO A 103 4.11 16.77 9.76
N PRO A 104 5.13 16.17 10.42
CA PRO A 104 6.14 15.37 9.75
C PRO A 104 5.56 14.23 8.91
N LEU A 105 6.14 14.04 7.72
CA LEU A 105 5.85 12.95 6.80
C LEU A 105 7.08 12.07 6.59
N ASP A 106 6.94 10.81 6.99
CA ASP A 106 7.90 9.75 6.67
C ASP A 106 7.50 9.08 5.35
N PHE A 107 8.37 9.20 4.35
CA PHE A 107 8.17 8.67 3.00
C PHE A 107 9.05 7.43 2.77
N TYR A 108 8.41 6.27 2.72
CA TYR A 108 9.09 5.00 2.44
C TYR A 108 8.91 4.55 1.00
N VAL A 109 10.02 4.27 0.34
CA VAL A 109 10.07 3.98 -1.08
C VAL A 109 11.19 3.02 -1.42
N ASP A 110 10.93 2.11 -2.36
CA ASP A 110 11.98 1.26 -2.89
C ASP A 110 13.09 2.10 -3.55
N LYS A 111 14.35 1.71 -3.36
CA LYS A 111 15.51 2.46 -3.86
C LYS A 111 15.50 2.60 -5.39
N GLY A 112 15.12 1.53 -6.11
CA GLY A 112 15.02 1.55 -7.57
C GLY A 112 13.92 2.51 -8.02
N LEU A 113 12.76 2.46 -7.34
CA LEU A 113 11.66 3.37 -7.62
C LEU A 113 12.02 4.84 -7.34
N TYR A 114 12.69 5.12 -6.23
CA TYR A 114 13.11 6.48 -5.88
C TYR A 114 14.03 7.05 -6.95
N ASN A 115 15.09 6.31 -7.28
CA ASN A 115 16.07 6.73 -8.27
C ASN A 115 15.47 6.90 -9.68
N GLY A 116 14.51 6.05 -10.05
CA GLY A 116 13.90 6.08 -11.38
C GLY A 116 12.77 7.10 -11.54
N ALA A 117 11.96 7.34 -10.50
CA ALA A 117 10.70 8.07 -10.64
C ALA A 117 10.53 9.29 -9.72
N PHE A 118 11.37 9.42 -8.68
CA PHE A 118 11.24 10.46 -7.64
C PHE A 118 12.56 11.20 -7.34
N LYS A 119 13.65 10.91 -8.06
CA LYS A 119 14.95 11.56 -7.85
C LYS A 119 14.89 13.08 -8.00
N ASN A 120 14.00 13.59 -8.83
CA ASN A 120 13.76 15.04 -9.00
C ASN A 120 13.21 15.73 -7.74
N TYR A 121 12.72 14.99 -6.74
CA TYR A 121 12.29 15.54 -5.45
C TYR A 121 13.43 15.63 -4.44
N HIS A 122 14.62 15.10 -4.73
CA HIS A 122 15.71 14.96 -3.75
C HIS A 122 16.07 16.28 -3.08
N ASP A 123 16.38 17.31 -3.86
CA ASP A 123 16.81 18.60 -3.32
C ASP A 123 15.68 19.30 -2.55
N ARG A 124 14.43 19.18 -3.03
CA ARG A 124 13.25 19.72 -2.34
C ARG A 124 13.04 19.04 -0.98
N ILE A 125 13.24 17.73 -0.91
CA ILE A 125 13.12 16.96 0.34
C ILE A 125 14.25 17.33 1.30
N GLN A 126 15.50 17.43 0.82
CA GLN A 126 16.65 17.83 1.65
C GLN A 126 16.48 19.23 2.25
N ASN A 127 15.84 20.14 1.51
CA ASN A 127 15.56 21.50 1.98
C ASN A 127 14.28 21.61 2.81
N SER A 128 13.51 20.53 2.95
CA SER A 128 12.28 20.53 3.75
C SER A 128 12.57 20.18 5.21
N THR A 129 11.79 20.76 6.12
CA THR A 129 11.88 20.46 7.56
C THR A 129 10.94 19.35 8.00
N ASN A 130 9.92 19.05 7.18
CA ASN A 130 8.79 18.19 7.55
C ASN A 130 8.65 16.95 6.67
N VAL A 131 9.52 16.69 5.68
CA VAL A 131 9.50 15.46 4.88
C VAL A 131 10.80 14.70 5.02
N ARG A 132 10.72 13.42 5.40
CA ARG A 132 11.87 12.52 5.54
C ARG A 132 11.72 11.36 4.58
N VAL A 133 12.78 11.03 3.86
CA VAL A 133 12.77 9.91 2.91
C VAL A 133 13.59 8.75 3.44
N TYR A 134 12.99 7.56 3.37
CA TYR A 134 13.61 6.30 3.71
C TYR A 134 13.62 5.42 2.46
N SER A 135 14.79 5.33 1.82
CA SER A 135 14.98 4.54 0.60
C SER A 135 15.62 3.18 0.93
N GLY A 136 14.88 2.09 0.73
CA GLY A 136 15.35 0.74 1.01
C GLY A 136 14.20 -0.26 1.05
N HIS A 137 14.52 -1.55 0.89
CA HIS A 137 13.55 -2.59 1.18
C HIS A 137 13.47 -2.74 2.70
N LEU A 138 12.42 -2.21 3.32
CA LEU A 138 12.14 -2.50 4.72
C LEU A 138 11.79 -3.99 4.84
N PRO A 139 12.47 -4.77 5.69
CA PRO A 139 12.05 -6.13 5.97
C PRO A 139 10.64 -6.14 6.60
N PRO A 140 9.90 -7.27 6.51
CA PRO A 140 8.47 -7.33 6.84
C PRO A 140 8.13 -6.92 8.28
N ASP A 141 9.02 -7.22 9.21
CA ASP A 141 9.00 -6.86 10.63
C ASP A 141 9.16 -5.35 10.84
N GLU A 142 10.13 -4.72 10.19
CA GLU A 142 10.34 -3.27 10.26
C GLU A 142 9.23 -2.48 9.56
N SER A 143 8.67 -3.00 8.46
CA SER A 143 7.51 -2.41 7.78
C SER A 143 6.28 -2.40 8.68
N GLY A 144 6.07 -3.49 9.42
CA GLY A 144 5.02 -3.60 10.42
C GLY A 144 5.23 -2.61 11.56
N ALA A 145 6.42 -2.62 12.17
CA ALA A 145 6.76 -1.72 13.27
C ALA A 145 6.65 -0.25 12.88
N SER A 146 7.14 0.13 11.69
CA SER A 146 7.04 1.51 11.17
C SER A 146 5.59 1.92 10.94
N SER A 147 4.75 1.02 10.42
CA SER A 147 3.31 1.27 10.25
C SER A 147 2.55 1.34 11.58
N ALA A 148 2.99 0.61 12.60
CA ALA A 148 2.41 0.66 13.94
C ALA A 148 2.80 1.91 14.73
N ARG A 149 4.03 2.42 14.51
CA ARG A 149 4.55 3.66 15.09
C ARG A 149 4.02 4.92 14.42
N ALA A 150 3.51 4.82 13.18
CA ALA A 150 2.85 5.92 12.52
C ALA A 150 1.42 6.12 13.05
N ASP A 151 1.06 7.37 13.33
CA ASP A 151 -0.28 7.70 13.80
C ASP A 151 -1.27 7.55 12.65
N ILE A 152 -0.92 8.08 11.47
CA ILE A 152 -1.74 8.05 10.26
C ILE A 152 -0.93 7.57 9.04
N SER A 153 -1.45 6.56 8.33
CA SER A 153 -0.89 6.12 7.06
C SER A 153 -1.68 6.68 5.87
N CYS A 154 -1.01 7.49 5.05
CA CYS A 154 -1.58 8.06 3.83
C CYS A 154 -1.30 7.15 2.64
N VAL A 155 -2.34 6.64 1.98
CA VAL A 155 -2.20 5.90 0.72
C VAL A 155 -3.19 6.48 -0.30
N GLN A 156 -2.73 7.40 -1.14
CA GLN A 156 -3.59 8.05 -2.14
C GLN A 156 -3.54 7.30 -3.47
N VAL A 157 -4.52 6.45 -3.76
CA VAL A 157 -4.38 5.56 -4.92
C VAL A 157 -5.25 5.99 -6.10
N SER A 158 -4.66 6.56 -7.16
CA SER A 158 -5.42 6.96 -8.36
C SER A 158 -5.89 5.77 -9.21
N TRP A 159 -5.15 4.67 -9.26
CA TRP A 159 -5.50 3.46 -10.02
C TRP A 159 -4.96 2.23 -9.32
N LYS A 160 -5.77 1.59 -8.46
CA LYS A 160 -5.42 0.26 -7.94
C LYS A 160 -6.67 -0.52 -7.61
N ALA A 161 -6.71 -1.73 -8.15
CA ALA A 161 -7.67 -2.71 -7.71
C ALA A 161 -7.45 -3.08 -6.24
N MET A 162 -6.22 -3.00 -5.68
CA MET A 162 -5.87 -3.51 -4.34
C MET A 162 -4.63 -2.89 -3.65
N GLY A 163 -4.79 -2.14 -2.55
CA GLY A 163 -3.71 -1.73 -1.63
C GLY A 163 -3.59 -2.61 -0.38
N THR A 164 -2.55 -3.44 -0.31
CA THR A 164 -1.95 -3.95 0.94
C THR A 164 -0.46 -3.63 0.90
N THR A 165 0.12 -3.23 2.04
CA THR A 165 1.57 -3.30 2.27
C THR A 165 1.89 -4.79 2.43
N SER A 166 2.28 -5.45 1.34
CA SER A 166 2.49 -6.90 1.31
C SER A 166 3.68 -7.30 2.18
N THR A 167 3.43 -7.88 3.34
CA THR A 167 4.36 -8.76 4.04
C THR A 167 4.25 -10.16 3.43
N ARG A 168 5.26 -10.62 2.69
CA ARG A 168 5.38 -12.05 2.34
C ARG A 168 6.26 -12.70 3.40
N PRO A 169 5.75 -13.68 4.18
CA PRO A 169 6.61 -14.58 4.93
C PRO A 169 7.35 -15.46 3.92
N GLY A 170 8.67 -15.56 4.06
CA GLY A 170 9.47 -16.52 3.31
C GLY A 170 9.02 -17.95 3.64
N LEU A 171 8.59 -18.68 2.62
CA LEU A 171 8.48 -20.13 2.68
C LEU A 171 9.91 -20.68 2.71
N GLN A 172 10.34 -21.13 3.88
CA GLN A 172 11.57 -21.89 4.04
C GLN A 172 11.25 -23.33 3.65
N GLU A 173 11.66 -23.72 2.43
CA GLU A 173 11.67 -25.12 2.01
C GLU A 173 12.63 -25.89 2.92
N ARG A 174 12.09 -26.85 3.69
CA ARG A 174 12.89 -27.88 4.35
C ARG A 174 13.13 -28.99 3.34
N SER A 175 14.38 -29.15 2.93
CA SER A 175 14.96 -30.42 2.47
C SER A 175 15.67 -31.07 3.65
#